data_AF-A0A7R9N2R9-F1
#
_entry.id   AF-A0A7R9N2R9-F1
#
_cell.length_a   1.000
_cell.length_b   1.000
_cell.length_c   1.000
_cell.angle_alpha   90.00
_cell.angle_beta   90.00
_cell.angle_gamma   90.00
#
_symmetry.space_group_name_H-M   'P 1'
#
loop_
_entity.id
_entity.type
_entity.pdbx_description
1 polymer ?
#
loop_
_entity_poly.entity_id
_entity_poly.type
_entity_poly.pdbx_seq_one_letter_code
_entity_poly.pdbx_strand_id
1 'polypeptide(L)'
;MILISSSELDRENVISLYYTRQIAEKLFGFSKDDLNLLPLRVHKEETLRGYLFLQFASLVVYSLLKRELGRDYTVEEVLLTLRNLKCKVYEDEIIVQELTKQQRKIFEKFGIMVPKSMGI
;
A
#
# COMPACT_ATOMS: atom_id res chain seq x y z
N MET A 1 10.77 -9.73 -30.33
CA MET A 1 9.57 -9.06 -29.80
C MET A 1 9.09 -8.09 -30.87
N ILE A 2 7.83 -8.17 -31.28
CA ILE A 2 7.23 -7.26 -32.28
C ILE A 2 6.15 -6.46 -31.55
N LEU A 3 6.18 -5.14 -31.66
CA LEU A 3 5.20 -4.23 -31.05
C LEU A 3 4.37 -3.59 -32.16
N ILE A 4 3.05 -3.61 -31.99
CA ILE A 4 2.09 -3.05 -32.95
C ILE A 4 1.28 -2.01 -32.18
N SER A 5 1.19 -0.79 -32.72
CA SER A 5 0.42 0.32 -32.15
C SER A 5 -0.52 0.89 -33.21
N SER A 6 -1.71 1.32 -32.79
CA SER A 6 -2.66 2.06 -33.61
C SER A 6 -2.38 3.57 -33.66
N SER A 7 -1.39 4.04 -32.90
CA SER A 7 -1.00 5.44 -32.79
C SER A 7 0.50 5.61 -33.01
N GLU A 8 0.89 6.76 -33.59
CA GLU A 8 2.30 7.13 -33.74
C GLU A 8 2.91 7.37 -32.36
N LEU A 9 3.99 6.64 -32.08
CA LEU A 9 4.70 6.69 -30.81
C LEU A 9 6.18 6.87 -31.10
N ASP A 10 6.83 7.73 -30.32
CA ASP A 10 8.26 7.93 -30.41
C ASP A 10 9.02 6.66 -29.99
N ARG A 11 10.07 6.34 -30.74
CA ARG A 11 10.77 5.05 -30.66
C ARG A 11 11.34 4.79 -29.27
N GLU A 12 11.74 5.86 -28.57
CA GLU A 12 12.26 5.82 -27.20
C GLU A 12 11.17 5.51 -26.16
N ASN A 13 9.94 5.95 -26.41
CA ASN A 13 8.82 5.82 -25.48
C ASN A 13 8.01 4.52 -25.66
N VAL A 14 8.05 3.92 -26.85
CA VAL A 14 7.31 2.68 -27.18
C VAL A 14 7.62 1.55 -26.20
N ILE A 15 8.90 1.38 -25.85
CA ILE A 15 9.34 0.31 -24.94
C ILE A 15 8.82 0.57 -23.52
N SER A 16 8.96 1.80 -23.02
CA SER A 16 8.49 2.22 -21.70
C SER A 16 6.97 2.03 -21.56
N LEU A 17 6.21 2.38 -22.60
CA LEU A 17 4.76 2.22 -22.64
C LEU A 17 4.35 0.74 -22.64
N TYR A 18 5.08 -0.12 -23.37
CA TYR A 18 4.84 -1.56 -23.34
C TYR A 18 5.07 -2.15 -21.94
N TYR A 19 6.11 -1.69 -21.22
CA TYR A 19 6.37 -2.12 -19.85
C TYR A 19 5.29 -1.69 -18.85
N THR A 20 4.46 -0.70 -19.16
CA THR A 20 3.28 -0.37 -18.35
C THR A 20 2.35 -1.57 -18.20
N ARG A 21 2.24 -2.44 -19.21
CA ARG A 21 1.47 -3.68 -19.10
C ARG A 21 2.03 -4.61 -18.01
N GLN A 22 3.35 -4.73 -17.94
CA GLN A 22 4.00 -5.57 -16.94
C GLN A 22 3.87 -4.99 -15.53
N ILE A 23 3.82 -3.67 -15.40
CA ILE A 23 3.49 -3.00 -14.13
C ILE A 23 2.06 -3.38 -13.71
N ALA A 24 1.09 -3.35 -14.63
CA ALA A 24 -0.28 -3.77 -14.35
C ALA A 24 -0.36 -5.25 -13.91
N GLU A 25 0.33 -6.16 -14.61
CA GLU A 25 0.41 -7.58 -14.24
C GLU A 25 0.98 -7.76 -12.82
N LYS A 26 2.02 -7.00 -12.48
CA LYS A 26 2.64 -7.04 -11.14
C LYS A 26 1.69 -6.52 -10.05
N LEU A 27 0.93 -5.45 -10.33
CA LEU A 27 -0.10 -4.92 -9.43
C LEU A 27 -1.23 -5.93 -9.20
N PHE A 28 -1.68 -6.62 -10.24
CA PHE A 28 -2.65 -7.71 -10.10
C PHE A 28 -2.08 -8.92 -9.35
N GLY A 29 -0.77 -9.18 -9.46
CA GLY A 29 -0.07 -10.16 -8.63
C GLY A 29 -0.18 -9.81 -7.14
N PHE A 30 0.20 -8.60 -6.74
CA PHE A 30 0.07 -8.14 -5.34
C PHE A 30 -1.37 -8.19 -4.83
N SER A 31 -2.34 -7.88 -5.70
CA SER A 31 -3.75 -7.99 -5.32
C SER A 31 -4.15 -9.41 -4.94
N LYS A 32 -3.59 -10.41 -5.61
CA LYS A 32 -3.89 -11.83 -5.36
C LYS A 32 -3.14 -12.36 -4.14
N ASP A 33 -1.83 -12.08 -4.08
CA ASP A 33 -0.93 -12.71 -3.11
C ASP A 33 -0.90 -11.95 -1.77
N ASP A 34 -0.76 -10.62 -1.80
CA ASP A 34 -0.61 -9.79 -0.60
C ASP A 34 -1.96 -9.30 -0.04
N LEU A 35 -2.96 -9.11 -0.91
CA LEU A 35 -4.27 -8.57 -0.53
C LEU A 35 -5.40 -9.60 -0.60
N ASN A 36 -5.09 -10.88 -0.81
CA ASN A 36 -6.05 -12.00 -0.77
C ASN A 36 -7.35 -11.76 -1.57
N LEU A 37 -7.26 -11.17 -2.76
CA LEU A 37 -8.42 -10.88 -3.63
C LEU A 37 -9.26 -12.13 -3.94
N LEU A 38 -8.62 -13.30 -3.96
CA LEU A 38 -9.23 -14.55 -4.39
C LEU A 38 -9.32 -15.56 -3.25
N PRO A 39 -10.42 -16.34 -3.17
CA PRO A 39 -11.61 -16.28 -4.04
C PRO A 39 -12.60 -15.17 -3.64
N LEU A 40 -13.24 -14.55 -4.63
CA LEU A 40 -14.17 -13.41 -4.45
C LEU A 40 -15.44 -13.74 -3.65
N ARG A 41 -15.93 -15.00 -3.68
CA ARG A 41 -17.09 -15.54 -2.94
C ARG A 41 -18.29 -14.57 -2.79
N VAL A 42 -18.61 -13.82 -3.83
CA VAL A 42 -19.74 -12.87 -3.87
C VAL A 42 -20.84 -13.40 -4.79
N HIS A 43 -22.09 -13.25 -4.35
CA HIS A 43 -23.27 -13.77 -5.04
C HIS A 43 -24.02 -12.73 -5.89
N LYS A 44 -23.68 -11.44 -5.72
CA LYS A 44 -24.31 -10.31 -6.43
C LYS A 44 -23.26 -9.47 -7.14
N GLU A 45 -23.62 -8.96 -8.32
CA GLU A 45 -22.71 -8.16 -9.14
C GLU A 45 -22.38 -6.81 -8.48
N GLU A 46 -23.34 -6.19 -7.80
CA GLU A 46 -23.13 -4.93 -7.08
C GLU A 46 -22.09 -5.09 -5.97
N THR A 47 -22.15 -6.20 -5.23
CA THR A 47 -21.17 -6.52 -4.19
C THR A 47 -19.79 -6.79 -4.78
N LEU A 48 -19.72 -7.47 -5.94
CA LEU A 48 -18.48 -7.67 -6.66
C LEU A 48 -17.84 -6.34 -7.07
N ARG A 49 -18.62 -5.43 -7.65
CA ARG A 49 -18.15 -4.09 -8.07
C ARG A 49 -17.62 -3.30 -6.88
N GLY A 50 -18.35 -3.29 -5.76
CA GLY A 50 -17.91 -2.63 -4.53
C GLY A 50 -16.63 -3.24 -3.95
N TYR A 51 -16.52 -4.56 -3.94
CA TYR A 51 -15.33 -5.26 -3.47
C TYR A 51 -14.10 -4.96 -4.34
N LEU A 52 -14.24 -5.02 -5.67
CA LEU A 52 -13.15 -4.68 -6.59
C LEU A 52 -12.69 -3.23 -6.44
N PHE A 53 -13.62 -2.30 -6.18
CA PHE A 53 -13.28 -0.91 -5.90
C PHE A 53 -12.44 -0.76 -4.63
N LEU A 54 -12.87 -1.40 -3.53
CA LEU A 54 -12.10 -1.41 -2.29
C LEU A 54 -10.72 -2.06 -2.46
N GLN A 55 -10.65 -3.15 -3.22
CA GLN A 55 -9.36 -3.78 -3.53
C GLN A 55 -8.45 -2.84 -4.30
N PHE A 56 -8.99 -2.13 -5.30
CA PHE A 56 -8.22 -1.18 -6.08
C PHE A 56 -7.66 -0.05 -5.20
N ALA A 57 -8.47 0.52 -4.31
CA ALA A 57 -8.01 1.52 -3.35
C ALA A 57 -6.92 0.96 -2.42
N SER A 58 -7.12 -0.27 -1.92
CA SER A 58 -6.16 -0.96 -1.05
C SER A 58 -4.82 -1.21 -1.77
N LEU A 59 -4.87 -1.57 -3.05
CA LEU A 59 -3.69 -1.79 -3.89
C LEU A 59 -2.89 -0.50 -4.12
N VAL A 60 -3.57 0.63 -4.32
CA VAL A 60 -2.91 1.94 -4.44
C VAL A 60 -2.14 2.26 -3.16
N VAL A 61 -2.78 2.12 -1.99
CA VAL A 61 -2.14 2.36 -0.69
C VAL A 61 -0.98 1.39 -0.46
N TYR A 62 -1.19 0.10 -0.70
CA TYR A 62 -0.16 -0.93 -0.57
C TYR A 62 1.04 -0.63 -1.48
N SER A 63 0.81 -0.22 -2.73
CA SER A 63 1.88 0.12 -3.67
C SER A 63 2.68 1.34 -3.23
N LEU A 64 2.04 2.35 -2.64
CA LEU A 64 2.71 3.51 -2.07
C LEU A 64 3.59 3.10 -0.88
N LEU A 65 3.03 2.32 0.06
CA LEU A 65 3.78 1.83 1.22
C LEU A 65 4.99 0.99 0.79
N LYS A 66 4.79 0.06 -0.16
CA LYS A 66 5.87 -0.80 -0.66
C LYS A 66 6.99 0.00 -1.33
N ARG A 67 6.66 1.10 -2.00
CA ARG A 67 7.65 1.99 -2.63
C ARG A 67 8.52 2.67 -1.58
N GLU A 68 7.93 3.21 -0.51
CA GLU A 68 8.66 3.90 0.55
C GLU A 68 9.46 2.94 1.45
N LEU A 69 8.95 1.72 1.68
CA LEU A 69 9.62 0.73 2.52
C LEU A 69 10.86 0.10 1.85
N GLY A 70 10.87 -0.02 0.52
CA GLY A 70 11.96 -0.61 -0.23
C GLY A 70 12.10 -2.12 0.01
N ARG A 71 13.32 -2.61 0.28
CA ARG A 71 13.61 -4.03 0.52
C ARG A 71 13.81 -4.39 1.99
N ASP A 72 13.82 -3.40 2.87
CA ASP A 72 14.19 -3.59 4.27
C ASP A 72 13.06 -4.15 5.13
N TYR A 73 11.81 -3.95 4.70
CA TYR A 73 10.61 -4.38 5.40
C TYR A 73 9.51 -4.76 4.41
N THR A 74 8.68 -5.73 4.78
CA THR A 74 7.41 -5.99 4.09
C THR A 74 6.31 -5.04 4.61
N VAL A 75 5.30 -4.78 3.79
CA VAL A 75 4.16 -3.95 4.18
C VAL A 75 3.41 -4.58 5.36
N GLU A 76 3.25 -5.91 5.35
CA GLU A 76 2.57 -6.64 6.41
C GLU A 76 3.29 -6.54 7.76
N GLU A 77 4.61 -6.76 7.80
CA GLU A 77 5.42 -6.60 9.01
C GLU A 77 5.29 -5.19 9.59
N VAL A 78 5.29 -4.17 8.74
CA VAL A 78 5.16 -2.78 9.17
C VAL A 78 3.79 -2.51 9.75
N LEU A 79 2.72 -2.94 9.08
CA LEU A 79 1.34 -2.78 9.58
C LEU A 79 1.14 -3.51 10.92
N LEU A 80 1.67 -4.73 11.06
CA LEU A 80 1.61 -5.49 12.32
C LEU A 80 2.40 -4.81 13.44
N THR A 81 3.58 -4.28 13.13
CA THR A 81 4.44 -3.59 14.10
C THR A 81 3.80 -2.28 14.57
N LEU A 82 3.24 -1.50 13.65
CA LEU A 82 2.58 -0.23 13.95
C LEU A 82 1.22 -0.44 14.64
N ARG A 83 0.50 -1.53 14.35
CA ARG A 83 -0.75 -1.89 15.05
C ARG A 83 -0.58 -2.00 16.57
N ASN A 84 0.62 -2.37 17.03
CA ASN A 84 0.94 -2.51 18.44
C ASN A 84 1.28 -1.17 19.12
N LEU A 85 1.47 -0.09 18.37
CA LEU A 85 1.61 1.25 18.95
C LEU A 85 0.24 1.72 19.44
N LYS A 86 0.10 1.91 20.76
CA LYS A 86 -1.15 2.35 21.39
C LYS A 86 -0.98 3.73 22.02
N CYS A 87 -2.11 4.38 22.30
CA CYS A 87 -2.18 5.60 23.09
C CYS A 87 -3.16 5.42 24.26
N LYS A 88 -2.97 6.21 25.32
CA LYS A 88 -3.95 6.39 26.40
C LYS A 88 -4.65 7.71 26.17
N VAL A 89 -5.98 7.68 26.23
CA VAL A 89 -6.84 8.86 26.07
C VAL A 89 -7.31 9.27 27.45
N TYR A 90 -7.02 10.51 27.83
CA TYR A 90 -7.50 11.20 29.02
C TYR A 90 -8.51 12.29 28.60
N GLU A 91 -9.16 12.94 29.55
CA GLU A 91 -10.15 14.00 29.26
C GLU A 91 -9.53 15.19 28.50
N ASP A 92 -8.31 15.58 28.88
CA ASP A 92 -7.64 16.77 28.32
C ASP A 92 -6.45 16.44 27.40
N GLU A 93 -5.99 15.18 27.37
CA GLU A 93 -4.79 14.79 26.62
C GLU A 93 -4.79 13.35 26.11
N ILE A 94 -4.09 13.15 24.99
CA ILE A 94 -3.79 11.82 24.42
C ILE A 94 -2.30 11.60 24.55
N ILE A 95 -1.90 10.57 25.32
CA ILE A 95 -0.50 10.20 25.52
C ILE A 95 -0.17 8.96 24.68
N VAL A 96 0.78 9.09 23.77
CA VAL A 96 1.26 7.96 22.95
C VAL A 96 2.26 7.13 23.76
N GLN A 97 2.16 5.80 23.70
CA GLN A 97 3.13 4.92 24.36
C GLN A 97 4.53 5.05 23.74
N GLU A 98 5.55 4.69 24.52
CA GLU A 98 6.93 4.77 24.06
C GLU A 98 7.17 3.85 22.85
N LEU A 99 7.79 4.41 21.82
CA LEU A 99 8.12 3.70 20.59
C LEU A 99 9.18 2.63 20.83
N THR A 100 8.91 1.42 20.39
CA THR A 100 9.93 0.37 20.29
C THR A 100 11.01 0.76 19.26
N LYS A 101 12.19 0.14 19.35
CA LYS A 101 13.29 0.37 18.39
C LYS A 101 12.86 0.15 16.94
N GLN A 102 12.03 -0.86 16.69
CA GLN A 102 11.54 -1.19 15.34
C GLN A 102 10.54 -0.15 14.84
N GLN A 103 9.59 0.27 15.67
CA GLN A 103 8.63 1.34 15.31
C GLN A 103 9.35 2.65 15.00
N ARG A 104 10.36 3.03 15.79
CA ARG A 104 11.16 4.24 15.55
C ARG A 104 11.82 4.23 14.17
N LYS A 105 12.48 3.13 13.80
CA LYS A 105 13.09 2.97 12.47
C LYS A 105 12.07 3.07 11.33
N ILE A 106 10.88 2.52 11.54
CA ILE A 106 9.78 2.60 10.56
C ILE A 106 9.33 4.06 10.37
N PHE A 107 9.10 4.80 11.46
CA PHE A 107 8.70 6.21 11.38
C PHE A 107 9.79 7.11 10.80
N GLU A 108 11.06 6.87 11.12
CA GLU A 108 12.20 7.55 10.51
C GLU A 108 12.23 7.33 8.99
N LYS A 109 11.99 6.09 8.52
CA LYS A 109 11.87 5.77 7.09
C LYS A 109 10.76 6.55 6.40
N PHE A 110 9.61 6.70 7.06
CA PHE A 110 8.49 7.47 6.51
C PHE A 110 8.67 8.99 6.67
N GLY A 111 9.71 9.47 7.37
CA GLY A 111 9.90 10.89 7.67
C GLY A 111 8.79 11.47 8.57
N ILE A 112 8.14 10.64 9.37
CA ILE A 112 7.00 11.04 10.22
C ILE A 112 7.48 11.27 11.65
N MET A 113 7.20 12.45 12.19
CA MET A 113 7.39 12.74 13.62
C MET A 113 6.20 12.21 14.41
N VAL A 114 6.44 11.32 15.38
CA VAL A 114 5.40 10.82 16.27
C VAL A 114 5.24 11.77 17.46
N PRO A 115 4.06 12.39 17.67
CA PRO A 115 3.82 13.27 18.80
C PRO A 115 3.74 12.45 20.09
N LYS A 116 4.31 13.00 21.18
CA LYS A 116 4.34 12.35 22.50
C LYS A 116 3.05 12.59 23.28
N SER A 117 2.49 13.78 23.14
CA SER A 117 1.15 14.13 23.59
C SER A 117 0.44 14.92 22.49
N MET A 118 -0.86 14.72 22.37
CA MET A 118 -1.76 15.61 21.64
C MET A 118 -2.78 16.13 22.64
N GLY A 119 -2.92 17.45 22.77
CA GLY A 119 -4.07 18.04 23.46
C GLY A 119 -5.32 17.89 22.61
N ILE A 120 -6.47 17.68 23.26
CA ILE A 120 -7.78 17.75 22.60
C ILE A 120 -8.26 19.21 22.60
#